data_AF-A0A3A5KYJ6-F1
#
_entry.id   AF-A0A3A5KYJ6-F1
#
_cell.length_a   1.000
_cell.length_b   1.000
_cell.length_c   1.000
_cell.angle_alpha   90.00
_cell.angle_beta   90.00
_cell.angle_gamma   90.00
#
_symmetry.space_group_name_H-M   'P 1'
#
loop_
_entity.id
_entity.type
_entity.pdbx_description
1 polymer ?
#
loop_
_entity_poly.entity_id
_entity_poly.type
_entity_poly.pdbx_seq_one_letter_code
_entity_poly.pdbx_strand_id
1 'polypeptide(L)'
;MSGLARSPQEAMILCMVTAGLLALVAAGLLRWLRAGRVWTDLLVPLSFLVAYWLTYNKVPSFPPVGAVNKIFFVALIGTALAILAEAAGRSRLGRALVLAQPIASAAYIGTARLPDALPEVAVAGLWGLLAMYGLSGRIGQAEDETETRRAALLGIACTGFAPIALLGASSSSFQLSLLFAAAVAAIVAANISNPDFGFRSASLLGGAGGMIAVAQTVTLITRKTDMLALAVLSLVFVAPFVVDPVLSRIPTTNKAVRLAAFVGMCLLPVGASLATVIARYGSSFPV
;
A
#
# COMPACT_ATOMS: atom_id res chain seq x y z
N MET A 1 -11.81 18.31 16.73
CA MET A 1 -10.35 18.45 16.57
C MET A 1 -9.82 19.04 17.85
N SER A 2 -9.07 18.27 18.63
CA SER A 2 -8.42 18.76 19.85
C SER A 2 -7.45 19.88 19.50
N GLY A 3 -7.37 20.93 20.32
CA GLY A 3 -6.51 22.12 20.10
C GLY A 3 -5.00 21.87 20.17
N LEU A 4 -4.53 20.68 19.78
CA LEU A 4 -3.13 20.25 19.83
C LEU A 4 -2.36 20.61 18.55
N ALA A 5 -3.03 20.75 17.40
CA ALA A 5 -2.37 21.13 16.14
C ALA A 5 -2.65 22.61 15.82
N ARG A 6 -1.59 23.37 15.57
CA ARG A 6 -1.62 24.80 15.22
C ARG A 6 -1.66 25.03 13.70
N SER A 7 -1.40 24.00 12.90
CA SER A 7 -1.48 24.04 11.43
C SER A 7 -1.98 22.71 10.83
N PRO A 8 -2.46 22.71 9.57
CA PRO A 8 -2.82 21.47 8.85
C PRO A 8 -1.64 20.49 8.71
N GLN A 9 -0.41 21.00 8.59
CA GLN A 9 0.81 20.20 8.51
C GLN A 9 1.11 19.51 9.84
N GLU A 10 0.98 20.23 10.94
CA GLU A 10 1.11 19.64 12.29
C GLU A 10 0.04 18.58 12.54
N ALA A 11 -1.21 18.83 12.13
CA ALA A 11 -2.28 17.84 12.24
C ALA A 11 -1.95 16.57 11.45
N MET A 12 -1.44 16.71 10.22
CA MET A 12 -1.03 15.58 9.40
C MET A 12 0.12 14.80 10.04
N ILE A 13 1.18 15.47 10.52
CA ILE A 13 2.30 14.83 11.20
C ILE A 13 1.80 14.08 12.45
N LEU A 14 0.94 14.69 13.24
CA LEU A 14 0.37 14.07 14.43
C LEU A 14 -0.47 12.85 14.09
N CYS A 15 -1.26 12.89 13.01
CA CYS A 15 -1.98 11.74 12.49
C CYS A 15 -1.05 10.62 12.00
N MET A 16 0.04 10.95 11.29
CA MET A 16 1.05 9.97 10.87
C MET A 16 1.73 9.30 12.06
N VAL A 17 2.14 10.09 13.05
CA VAL A 17 2.76 9.58 14.29
C VAL A 17 1.78 8.70 15.04
N THR A 18 0.51 9.11 15.13
CA THR A 18 -0.54 8.34 15.82
C THR A 18 -0.81 7.02 15.09
N ALA A 19 -0.97 7.03 13.77
CA ALA A 19 -1.15 5.82 12.97
C ALA A 19 0.05 4.87 13.10
N GLY A 20 1.28 5.41 13.03
CA GLY A 20 2.52 4.66 13.24
C GLY A 20 2.60 4.05 14.65
N LEU A 21 2.33 4.81 15.69
CA LEU A 21 2.35 4.33 17.08
C LEU A 21 1.28 3.27 17.33
N LEU A 22 0.05 3.46 16.84
CA LEU A 22 -1.02 2.46 16.96
C LEU A 22 -0.61 1.14 16.29
N ALA A 23 -0.04 1.22 15.08
CA ALA A 23 0.43 0.05 14.36
C ALA A 23 1.63 -0.62 15.04
N LEU A 24 2.56 0.16 15.59
CA LEU A 24 3.70 -0.33 16.38
C LEU A 24 3.25 -1.07 17.63
N VAL A 25 2.33 -0.47 18.40
CA VAL A 25 1.78 -1.04 19.63
C VAL A 25 1.00 -2.32 19.32
N ALA A 26 0.14 -2.30 18.29
CA ALA A 26 -0.60 -3.48 17.86
C ALA A 26 0.33 -4.61 17.42
N ALA A 27 1.34 -4.31 16.60
CA ALA A 27 2.34 -5.28 16.16
C ALA A 27 3.16 -5.84 17.32
N GLY A 28 3.61 -4.97 18.25
CA GLY A 28 4.34 -5.35 19.45
C GLY A 28 3.51 -6.23 20.38
N LEU A 29 2.22 -5.90 20.57
CA LEU A 29 1.28 -6.67 21.38
C LEU A 29 1.05 -8.06 20.78
N LEU A 30 0.77 -8.16 19.47
CA LEU A 30 0.60 -9.45 18.80
C LEU A 30 1.86 -10.30 18.88
N ARG A 31 3.05 -9.68 18.74
CA ARG A 31 4.32 -10.37 18.93
C ARG A 31 4.51 -10.86 20.36
N TRP A 32 4.18 -10.04 21.36
CA TRP A 32 4.29 -10.40 22.77
C TRP A 32 3.35 -11.55 23.13
N LEU A 33 2.12 -11.52 22.62
CA LEU A 33 1.11 -12.58 22.78
C LEU A 33 1.41 -13.83 21.94
N ARG A 34 2.47 -13.82 21.11
CA ARG A 34 2.77 -14.87 20.12
C ARG A 34 1.56 -15.21 19.26
N ALA A 35 0.82 -14.18 18.87
CA ALA A 35 -0.35 -14.33 18.01
C ALA A 35 0.11 -14.91 16.67
N GLY A 36 -0.56 -15.98 16.22
CA GLY A 36 -0.18 -16.68 15.00
C GLY A 36 -0.28 -15.81 13.74
N ARG A 37 0.27 -16.33 12.63
CA ARG A 37 0.41 -15.64 11.32
C ARG A 37 -0.88 -14.99 10.80
N VAL A 38 -2.05 -15.55 11.12
CA VAL A 38 -3.35 -15.00 10.71
C VAL A 38 -3.59 -13.61 11.30
N TRP A 39 -3.24 -13.41 12.57
CA TRP A 39 -3.47 -12.14 13.26
C TRP A 39 -2.49 -11.07 12.80
N THR A 40 -1.24 -11.45 12.56
CA THR A 40 -0.23 -10.53 12.04
C THR A 40 -0.53 -10.13 10.58
N ASP A 41 -1.14 -11.00 9.78
CA ASP A 41 -1.62 -10.67 8.42
C ASP A 41 -2.76 -9.63 8.41
N LEU A 42 -3.53 -9.53 9.50
CA LEU A 42 -4.58 -8.51 9.63
C LEU A 42 -4.06 -7.12 9.99
N LEU A 43 -2.79 -6.99 10.41
CA LEU A 43 -2.24 -5.68 10.79
C LEU A 43 -2.28 -4.69 9.63
N VAL A 44 -1.94 -5.15 8.42
CA VAL A 44 -1.88 -4.30 7.22
C VAL A 44 -3.27 -3.82 6.78
N PRO A 45 -4.29 -4.67 6.57
CA PRO A 45 -5.62 -4.19 6.21
C PRO A 45 -6.27 -3.35 7.31
N LEU A 46 -6.09 -3.70 8.59
CA LEU A 46 -6.60 -2.87 9.69
C LEU A 46 -5.92 -1.49 9.72
N SER A 47 -4.61 -1.43 9.52
CA SER A 47 -3.89 -0.16 9.42
C SER A 47 -4.36 0.68 8.25
N PHE A 48 -4.69 0.07 7.11
CA PHE A 48 -5.29 0.78 5.99
C PHE A 48 -6.67 1.36 6.35
N LEU A 49 -7.54 0.58 6.99
CA LEU A 49 -8.87 1.03 7.40
C LEU A 49 -8.80 2.14 8.46
N VAL A 50 -7.87 2.05 9.42
CA VAL A 50 -7.60 3.11 10.40
C VAL A 50 -7.09 4.36 9.71
N ALA A 51 -6.13 4.25 8.78
CA ALA A 51 -5.64 5.39 8.01
C ALA A 51 -6.76 6.03 7.17
N TYR A 52 -7.64 5.22 6.57
CA TYR A 52 -8.83 5.70 5.87
C TYR A 52 -9.75 6.48 6.81
N TRP A 53 -10.06 5.93 7.98
CA TRP A 53 -10.92 6.58 8.96
C TRP A 53 -10.31 7.88 9.47
N LEU A 54 -9.00 7.92 9.77
CA LEU A 54 -8.31 9.14 10.18
C LEU A 54 -8.30 10.22 9.09
N THR A 55 -8.24 9.81 7.82
CA THR A 55 -8.22 10.74 6.68
C THR A 55 -9.61 11.31 6.39
N TYR A 56 -10.65 10.46 6.39
CA TYR A 56 -12.00 10.85 5.96
C TYR A 56 -12.98 11.11 7.11
N ASN A 57 -12.58 10.80 8.34
CA ASN A 57 -13.37 10.91 9.57
C ASN A 57 -14.79 10.34 9.47
N LYS A 58 -14.96 9.25 8.70
CA LYS A 58 -16.25 8.60 8.49
C LYS A 58 -16.12 7.14 8.08
N VAL A 59 -17.12 6.35 8.46
CA VAL A 59 -17.40 5.04 7.85
C VAL A 59 -18.43 5.27 6.75
N PRO A 60 -18.15 4.92 5.48
CA PRO A 60 -19.09 5.13 4.40
C PRO A 60 -20.40 4.34 4.56
N SER A 61 -21.53 4.93 4.17
CA SER A 61 -22.80 4.22 4.04
C SER A 61 -22.78 3.26 2.84
N PHE A 62 -23.57 2.19 2.95
CA PHE A 62 -23.83 1.26 1.87
C PHE A 62 -25.21 1.52 1.26
N PRO A 63 -25.37 1.55 -0.07
CA PRO A 63 -24.32 1.39 -1.09
C PRO A 63 -23.43 2.64 -1.25
N PRO A 64 -22.12 2.49 -1.53
CA PRO A 64 -21.22 3.62 -1.71
C PRO A 64 -21.47 4.34 -3.04
N VAL A 65 -21.76 5.64 -2.98
CA VAL A 65 -21.96 6.47 -4.18
C VAL A 65 -20.63 6.99 -4.76
N GLY A 66 -19.76 7.56 -3.91
CA GLY A 66 -18.50 8.17 -4.34
C GLY A 66 -17.35 7.19 -4.49
N ALA A 67 -16.43 7.44 -5.44
CA ALA A 67 -15.22 6.63 -5.65
C ALA A 67 -14.38 6.49 -4.37
N VAL A 68 -14.25 7.56 -3.59
CA VAL A 68 -13.57 7.53 -2.28
C VAL A 68 -14.21 6.53 -1.32
N ASN A 69 -15.55 6.50 -1.23
CA ASN A 69 -16.26 5.57 -0.36
C ASN A 69 -16.08 4.12 -0.80
N LYS A 70 -15.94 3.88 -2.12
CA LYS A 70 -15.71 2.54 -2.68
C LYS A 70 -14.36 1.97 -2.24
N ILE A 71 -13.33 2.80 -2.04
CA ILE A 71 -11.99 2.36 -1.55
C ILE A 71 -12.12 1.58 -0.24
N PHE A 72 -12.93 2.08 0.70
CA PHE A 72 -13.18 1.42 1.99
C PHE A 72 -13.76 0.01 1.79
N PHE A 73 -14.77 -0.13 0.93
CA PHE A 73 -15.39 -1.42 0.65
C PHE A 73 -14.47 -2.36 -0.12
N VAL A 74 -13.62 -1.86 -1.01
CA VAL A 74 -12.61 -2.69 -1.69
C VAL A 74 -11.66 -3.31 -0.67
N ALA A 75 -11.13 -2.52 0.27
CA ALA A 75 -10.25 -3.04 1.32
C ALA A 75 -10.99 -4.01 2.28
N LEU A 76 -12.19 -3.65 2.72
CA LEU A 76 -12.98 -4.46 3.65
C LEU A 76 -13.39 -5.80 3.03
N ILE A 77 -13.98 -5.78 1.83
CA ILE A 77 -14.40 -6.99 1.12
C ILE A 77 -13.18 -7.83 0.73
N GLY A 78 -12.09 -7.20 0.27
CA GLY A 78 -10.83 -7.89 -0.01
C GLY A 78 -10.33 -8.65 1.22
N THR A 79 -10.31 -8.00 2.39
CA THR A 79 -9.92 -8.63 3.66
C THR A 79 -10.85 -9.80 4.01
N ALA A 80 -12.16 -9.62 3.91
CA ALA A 80 -13.12 -10.68 4.20
C ALA A 80 -12.96 -11.89 3.25
N LEU A 81 -12.81 -11.65 1.95
CA LEU A 81 -12.59 -12.69 0.96
C LEU A 81 -11.28 -13.45 1.17
N ALA A 82 -10.23 -12.77 1.60
CA ALA A 82 -8.97 -13.39 1.98
C ALA A 82 -9.14 -14.36 3.15
N ILE A 83 -9.76 -13.89 4.24
CA ILE A 83 -10.05 -14.71 5.43
C ILE A 83 -10.89 -15.93 5.05
N LEU A 84 -11.94 -15.74 4.24
CA LEU A 84 -12.81 -16.83 3.79
C LEU A 84 -12.06 -17.84 2.92
N ALA A 85 -11.21 -17.38 2.00
CA ALA A 85 -10.41 -18.25 1.15
C ALA A 85 -9.40 -19.07 1.96
N GLU A 86 -8.78 -18.47 2.98
CA GLU A 86 -7.88 -19.16 3.91
C GLU A 86 -8.61 -20.14 4.82
N ALA A 87 -9.73 -19.74 5.41
CA ALA A 87 -10.57 -20.60 6.25
C ALA A 87 -11.11 -21.82 5.49
N ALA A 88 -11.39 -21.67 4.19
CA ALA A 88 -11.80 -22.77 3.33
C ALA A 88 -10.63 -23.65 2.83
N GLY A 89 -9.39 -23.36 3.21
CA GLY A 89 -8.20 -24.07 2.73
C GLY A 89 -7.93 -23.90 1.23
N ARG A 90 -8.53 -22.90 0.57
CA ARG A 90 -8.49 -22.71 -0.88
C ARG A 90 -7.40 -21.73 -1.31
N SER A 91 -6.14 -22.12 -1.12
CA SER A 91 -4.98 -21.30 -1.48
C SER A 91 -4.97 -20.83 -2.95
N ARG A 92 -5.41 -21.68 -3.88
CA ARG A 92 -5.55 -21.33 -5.31
C ARG A 92 -6.59 -20.23 -5.54
N LEU A 93 -7.71 -20.29 -4.82
CA LEU A 93 -8.75 -19.27 -4.89
C LEU A 93 -8.24 -17.94 -4.34
N GLY A 94 -7.56 -17.95 -3.18
CA GLY A 94 -6.95 -16.75 -2.62
C GLY A 94 -5.99 -16.08 -3.61
N ARG A 95 -5.16 -16.85 -4.31
CA ARG A 95 -4.27 -16.31 -5.35
C ARG A 95 -5.02 -15.74 -6.54
N ALA A 96 -6.06 -16.43 -7.01
CA ALA A 96 -6.89 -15.93 -8.10
C ALA A 96 -7.59 -14.61 -7.72
N LEU A 97 -8.10 -14.52 -6.49
CA LEU A 97 -8.72 -13.31 -5.95
C LEU A 97 -7.72 -12.16 -5.87
N VAL A 98 -6.50 -12.40 -5.36
CA VAL A 98 -5.43 -11.39 -5.31
C VAL A 98 -5.19 -10.78 -6.69
N LEU A 99 -5.13 -11.58 -7.74
CA LEU A 99 -4.88 -11.10 -9.09
C LEU A 99 -6.14 -10.49 -9.76
N ALA A 100 -7.33 -10.99 -9.44
CA ALA A 100 -8.58 -10.45 -9.99
C ALA A 100 -9.00 -9.12 -9.34
N GLN A 101 -8.65 -8.91 -8.07
CA GLN A 101 -9.09 -7.76 -7.29
C GLN A 101 -8.72 -6.42 -7.92
N PRO A 102 -7.50 -6.18 -8.45
CA PRO A 102 -7.16 -4.91 -9.08
C PRO A 102 -8.03 -4.58 -10.29
N ILE A 103 -8.40 -5.59 -11.08
CA ILE A 103 -9.27 -5.42 -12.25
C ILE A 103 -10.69 -5.10 -11.80
N ALA A 104 -11.22 -5.88 -10.85
CA ALA A 104 -12.54 -5.63 -10.28
C ALA A 104 -12.62 -4.25 -9.62
N SER A 105 -11.56 -3.84 -8.91
CA SER A 105 -11.43 -2.52 -8.29
C SER A 105 -11.42 -1.41 -9.35
N ALA A 106 -10.66 -1.55 -10.43
CA ALA A 106 -10.64 -0.55 -11.51
C ALA A 106 -12.03 -0.37 -12.13
N ALA A 107 -12.70 -1.48 -12.46
CA ALA A 107 -14.05 -1.46 -13.00
C ALA A 107 -15.05 -0.85 -12.00
N TYR A 108 -14.93 -1.18 -10.72
CA TYR A 108 -15.82 -0.70 -9.67
C TYR A 108 -15.63 0.79 -9.33
N ILE A 109 -14.38 1.25 -9.24
CA ILE A 109 -14.06 2.67 -9.04
C ILE A 109 -14.46 3.47 -10.28
N GLY A 110 -14.08 2.97 -11.46
CA GLY A 110 -14.29 3.60 -12.76
C GLY A 110 -15.68 3.39 -13.38
N THR A 111 -16.69 2.90 -12.64
CA THR A 111 -18.01 2.55 -13.22
C THR A 111 -18.61 3.67 -14.07
N ALA A 112 -18.52 4.92 -13.59
CA ALA A 112 -19.06 6.08 -14.30
C ALA A 112 -18.26 6.44 -15.57
N ARG A 113 -17.06 5.88 -15.73
CA ARG A 113 -16.15 6.11 -16.87
C ARG A 113 -16.12 4.94 -17.85
N LEU A 114 -16.71 3.79 -17.53
CA LEU A 114 -16.73 2.63 -18.40
C LEU A 114 -17.31 2.92 -19.80
N PRO A 115 -18.41 3.71 -19.95
CA PRO A 115 -18.98 3.99 -21.27
C PRO A 115 -18.04 4.81 -22.17
N ASP A 116 -17.32 5.78 -21.58
CA ASP A 116 -16.61 6.81 -22.34
C ASP A 116 -15.09 6.66 -22.34
N ALA A 117 -14.54 5.88 -21.40
CA ALA A 117 -13.10 5.78 -21.16
C ALA A 117 -12.67 4.35 -20.76
N LEU A 118 -13.27 3.35 -21.39
CA LEU A 118 -12.91 1.94 -21.20
C LEU A 118 -11.39 1.67 -21.29
N PRO A 119 -10.62 2.24 -22.24
CA PRO A 119 -9.18 2.00 -22.31
C PRO A 119 -8.44 2.46 -21.06
N GLU A 120 -8.83 3.60 -20.47
CA GLU A 120 -8.20 4.11 -19.25
C GLU A 120 -8.47 3.19 -18.05
N VAL A 121 -9.71 2.69 -17.93
CA VAL A 121 -10.08 1.73 -16.89
C VAL A 121 -9.32 0.41 -17.05
N ALA A 122 -9.18 -0.07 -18.29
CA ALA A 122 -8.42 -1.28 -18.60
C ALA A 122 -6.93 -1.12 -18.25
N VAL A 123 -6.31 0.00 -18.61
CA VAL A 123 -4.91 0.31 -18.27
C VAL A 123 -4.72 0.38 -16.75
N ALA A 124 -5.62 1.05 -16.02
CA ALA A 124 -5.55 1.12 -14.56
C ALA A 124 -5.72 -0.25 -13.88
N GLY A 125 -6.58 -1.11 -14.43
CA GLY A 125 -6.75 -2.49 -13.98
C GLY A 125 -5.51 -3.35 -14.23
N LEU A 126 -4.94 -3.28 -15.43
CA LEU A 126 -3.71 -3.99 -15.79
C LEU A 126 -2.51 -3.52 -14.96
N TRP A 127 -2.38 -2.21 -14.74
CA TRP A 127 -1.35 -1.66 -13.87
C TRP A 127 -1.47 -2.19 -12.44
N GLY A 128 -2.68 -2.15 -11.87
CA GLY A 128 -2.92 -2.68 -10.53
C GLY A 128 -2.65 -4.19 -10.44
N LEU A 129 -3.00 -4.95 -11.48
CA LEU A 129 -2.66 -6.38 -11.58
C LEU A 129 -1.15 -6.61 -11.55
N LEU A 130 -0.38 -5.82 -12.31
CA LEU A 130 1.09 -5.93 -12.34
C LEU A 130 1.73 -5.56 -10.99
N ALA A 131 1.25 -4.49 -10.36
CA ALA A 131 1.69 -4.09 -9.02
C ALA A 131 1.42 -5.20 -7.99
N MET A 132 0.21 -5.77 -8.02
CA MET A 132 -0.18 -6.88 -7.15
C MET A 132 0.60 -8.16 -7.46
N TYR A 133 0.89 -8.44 -8.73
CA TYR A 133 1.73 -9.56 -9.12
C TYR A 133 3.15 -9.43 -8.57
N GLY A 134 3.76 -8.25 -8.69
CA GLY A 134 5.07 -7.96 -8.10
C GLY A 134 5.07 -8.08 -6.58
N LEU A 135 4.04 -7.56 -5.91
CA LEU A 135 3.91 -7.61 -4.45
C LEU A 135 3.61 -9.02 -3.92
N SER A 136 2.84 -9.82 -4.65
CA SER A 136 2.47 -11.20 -4.29
C SER A 136 3.57 -12.24 -4.55
N GLY A 137 4.72 -11.82 -5.07
CA GLY A 137 5.66 -12.61 -5.88
C GLY A 137 5.97 -14.06 -5.47
N ARG A 138 6.42 -14.87 -6.44
CA ARG A 138 7.19 -16.12 -6.17
C ARG A 138 8.64 -15.70 -5.88
N ILE A 139 9.02 -15.60 -4.62
CA ILE A 139 10.37 -15.17 -4.24
C ILE A 139 11.13 -16.40 -3.74
N GLY A 140 12.17 -16.79 -4.47
CA GLY A 140 12.99 -17.97 -4.23
C GLY A 140 14.00 -17.83 -3.08
N GLN A 141 13.58 -17.37 -1.90
CA GLN A 141 14.39 -17.39 -0.67
C GLN A 141 13.50 -17.71 0.55
N ALA A 142 14.14 -18.16 1.64
CA ALA A 142 13.49 -18.65 2.87
C ALA A 142 12.23 -17.87 3.26
N GLU A 143 11.13 -18.60 3.48
CA GLU A 143 9.76 -18.06 3.64
C GLU A 143 9.68 -16.86 4.62
N ASP A 144 10.46 -16.87 5.69
CA ASP A 144 10.36 -15.89 6.79
C ASP A 144 10.89 -14.49 6.46
N GLU A 145 11.83 -14.32 5.53
CA GLU A 145 12.35 -12.97 5.17
C GLU A 145 11.49 -12.30 4.10
N THR A 146 10.69 -13.10 3.39
CA THR A 146 9.93 -12.68 2.23
C THR A 146 8.75 -11.78 2.62
N GLU A 147 8.10 -12.04 3.76
CA GLU A 147 6.88 -11.35 4.17
C GLU A 147 7.13 -9.92 4.67
N THR A 148 8.15 -9.72 5.51
CA THR A 148 8.58 -8.39 5.96
C THR A 148 9.07 -7.51 4.80
N ARG A 149 9.73 -8.10 3.79
CA ARG A 149 10.14 -7.37 2.58
C ARG A 149 8.95 -6.91 1.75
N ARG A 150 7.90 -7.73 1.61
CA ARG A 150 6.67 -7.33 0.91
C ARG A 150 5.95 -6.19 1.64
N ALA A 151 5.86 -6.26 2.96
CA ALA A 151 5.34 -5.16 3.75
C ALA A 151 6.17 -3.88 3.55
N ALA A 152 7.50 -3.98 3.59
CA ALA A 152 8.38 -2.84 3.32
C ALA A 152 8.17 -2.26 1.91
N LEU A 153 8.03 -3.12 0.89
CA LEU A 153 7.77 -2.71 -0.49
C LEU A 153 6.44 -1.95 -0.61
N LEU A 154 5.38 -2.41 0.07
CA LEU A 154 4.11 -1.71 0.14
C LEU A 154 4.29 -0.33 0.78
N GLY A 155 5.00 -0.24 1.91
CA GLY A 155 5.29 1.03 2.57
C GLY A 155 6.02 2.02 1.65
N ILE A 156 7.07 1.56 0.98
CA ILE A 156 7.86 2.35 0.00
C ILE A 156 6.97 2.84 -1.15
N ALA A 157 6.15 1.96 -1.73
CA ALA A 157 5.23 2.33 -2.79
C ALA A 157 4.21 3.40 -2.32
N CYS A 158 3.69 3.28 -1.09
CA CYS A 158 2.80 4.28 -0.50
C CYS A 158 3.50 5.63 -0.29
N THR A 159 4.73 5.62 0.23
CA THR A 159 5.55 6.82 0.40
C THR A 159 5.81 7.52 -0.93
N GLY A 160 6.17 6.78 -1.98
CA GLY A 160 6.42 7.35 -3.31
C GLY A 160 5.14 7.79 -4.03
N PHE A 161 4.01 7.15 -3.77
CA PHE A 161 2.73 7.52 -4.35
C PHE A 161 2.14 8.80 -3.74
N ALA A 162 2.35 9.04 -2.45
CA ALA A 162 1.83 10.23 -1.75
C ALA A 162 2.05 11.55 -2.51
N PRO A 163 3.29 11.96 -2.86
CA PRO A 163 3.54 13.22 -3.57
C PRO A 163 2.88 13.26 -4.96
N ILE A 164 2.78 12.11 -5.65
CA ILE A 164 2.08 12.01 -6.93
C ILE A 164 0.58 12.24 -6.74
N ALA A 165 0.00 11.71 -5.66
CA ALA A 165 -1.41 11.90 -5.32
C ALA A 165 -1.72 13.36 -4.98
N LEU A 166 -0.80 14.06 -4.31
CA LEU A 166 -0.92 15.49 -4.03
C LEU A 166 -0.98 16.29 -5.34
N LEU A 167 -0.07 16.02 -6.29
CA LEU A 167 -0.08 16.64 -7.62
C LEU A 167 -1.31 16.27 -8.45
N GLY A 168 -1.83 15.07 -8.28
CA GLY A 168 -3.13 14.64 -8.81
C GLY A 168 -4.33 15.36 -8.18
N ALA A 169 -4.11 16.49 -7.49
CA ALA A 169 -5.08 17.31 -6.79
C ALA A 169 -5.87 16.55 -5.71
N SER A 170 -5.25 15.55 -5.07
CA SER A 170 -5.89 14.74 -4.04
C SER A 170 -5.12 14.80 -2.72
N SER A 171 -5.34 15.88 -1.96
CA SER A 171 -4.79 16.03 -0.60
C SER A 171 -5.20 14.89 0.34
N SER A 172 -6.42 14.37 0.21
CA SER A 172 -6.87 13.21 1.00
C SER A 172 -6.13 11.92 0.63
N SER A 173 -5.87 11.66 -0.66
CA SER A 173 -5.10 10.49 -1.07
C SER A 173 -3.64 10.60 -0.66
N PHE A 174 -3.07 11.81 -0.69
CA PHE A 174 -1.75 12.11 -0.13
C PHE A 174 -1.68 11.77 1.37
N GLN A 175 -2.62 12.29 2.17
CA GLN A 175 -2.70 12.01 3.61
C GLN A 175 -2.85 10.52 3.88
N LEU A 176 -3.82 9.86 3.24
CA LEU A 176 -4.06 8.41 3.40
C LEU A 176 -2.80 7.60 3.11
N SER A 177 -2.09 7.92 2.02
CA SER A 177 -0.88 7.22 1.61
C SER A 177 0.25 7.39 2.63
N LEU A 178 0.43 8.59 3.19
CA LEU A 178 1.45 8.84 4.21
C LEU A 178 1.12 8.19 5.56
N LEU A 179 -0.14 8.28 6.01
CA LEU A 179 -0.60 7.63 7.24
C LEU A 179 -0.41 6.11 7.13
N PHE A 180 -0.79 5.53 6.00
CA PHE A 180 -0.64 4.10 5.78
C PHE A 180 0.83 3.70 5.62
N ALA A 181 1.64 4.47 4.92
CA ALA A 181 3.09 4.23 4.83
C ALA A 181 3.76 4.25 6.22
N ALA A 182 3.40 5.21 7.08
CA ALA A 182 3.91 5.30 8.45
C ALA A 182 3.51 4.09 9.29
N ALA A 183 2.25 3.64 9.18
CA ALA A 183 1.78 2.43 9.85
C ALA A 183 2.51 1.17 9.36
N VAL A 184 2.68 1.01 8.05
CA VAL A 184 3.40 -0.13 7.46
C VAL A 184 4.88 -0.13 7.86
N ALA A 185 5.54 1.03 7.87
CA ALA A 185 6.92 1.17 8.34
C ALA A 185 7.07 0.77 9.81
N ALA A 186 6.11 1.16 10.67
CA ALA A 186 6.07 0.75 12.06
C ALA A 186 5.86 -0.78 12.23
N ILE A 187 4.97 -1.38 11.44
CA ILE A 187 4.75 -2.84 11.43
C ILE A 187 6.05 -3.56 11.04
N VAL A 188 6.73 -3.10 9.99
CA VAL A 188 8.00 -3.66 9.53
C VAL A 188 9.07 -3.55 10.62
N ALA A 189 9.20 -2.38 11.25
CA ALA A 189 10.16 -2.16 12.33
C ALA A 189 9.92 -3.09 13.53
N ALA A 190 8.66 -3.28 13.94
CA ALA A 190 8.30 -4.18 15.04
C ALA A 190 8.55 -5.67 14.72
N ASN A 191 8.51 -6.04 13.44
CA ASN A 191 8.55 -7.43 12.97
C ASN A 191 9.85 -7.81 12.22
N ILE A 192 10.87 -6.95 12.19
CA ILE A 192 12.13 -7.21 11.47
C ILE A 192 12.82 -8.51 11.90
N SER A 193 12.64 -8.90 13.17
CA SER A 193 13.20 -10.13 13.74
C SER A 193 12.12 -11.18 14.07
N ASN A 194 10.86 -10.95 13.68
CA ASN A 194 9.75 -11.85 13.99
C ASN A 194 9.54 -12.88 12.86
N PRO A 195 9.84 -14.17 13.07
CA PRO A 195 9.60 -15.21 12.06
C PRO A 195 8.11 -15.54 11.85
N ASP A 196 7.23 -15.09 12.76
CA ASP A 196 5.79 -15.34 12.72
C ASP A 196 5.00 -14.18 12.11
N PHE A 197 5.67 -13.18 11.55
CA PHE A 197 5.00 -12.08 10.86
C PHE A 197 4.38 -12.57 9.55
N GLY A 198 3.06 -12.42 9.45
CA GLY A 198 2.22 -12.73 8.30
C GLY A 198 2.09 -11.55 7.34
N PHE A 199 2.47 -11.72 6.07
CA PHE A 199 2.07 -10.87 4.95
C PHE A 199 1.56 -11.74 3.79
N ARG A 200 0.28 -12.08 3.86
CA ARG A 200 -0.38 -13.10 3.04
C ARG A 200 -1.61 -12.51 2.34
N SER A 201 -2.67 -13.29 2.18
CA SER A 201 -3.78 -12.92 1.33
C SER A 201 -4.59 -11.75 1.88
N ALA A 202 -4.70 -11.57 3.20
CA ALA A 202 -5.45 -10.46 3.79
C ALA A 202 -4.68 -9.14 3.66
N SER A 203 -3.36 -9.16 3.87
CA SER A 203 -2.49 -8.00 3.59
C SER A 203 -2.56 -7.57 2.13
N LEU A 204 -2.54 -8.53 1.20
CA LEU A 204 -2.60 -8.25 -0.23
C LEU A 204 -3.99 -7.74 -0.66
N LEU A 205 -5.06 -8.48 -0.37
CA LEU A 205 -6.40 -8.12 -0.83
C LEU A 205 -6.98 -6.90 -0.12
N GLY A 206 -6.70 -6.76 1.17
CA GLY A 206 -7.22 -5.65 1.97
C GLY A 206 -6.33 -4.43 1.92
N GLY A 207 -5.09 -4.54 2.40
CA GLY A 207 -4.16 -3.42 2.52
C GLY A 207 -3.64 -2.92 1.18
N ALA A 208 -2.95 -3.79 0.43
CA ALA A 208 -2.43 -3.42 -0.89
C ALA A 208 -3.56 -3.17 -1.90
N GLY A 209 -4.62 -3.99 -1.88
CA GLY A 209 -5.80 -3.80 -2.71
C GLY A 209 -6.51 -2.47 -2.44
N GLY A 210 -6.58 -2.06 -1.17
CA GLY A 210 -7.05 -0.74 -0.75
C GLY A 210 -6.20 0.39 -1.35
N MET A 211 -4.87 0.30 -1.25
CA MET A 211 -3.96 1.30 -1.84
C MET A 211 -4.01 1.34 -3.37
N ILE A 212 -4.18 0.19 -4.03
CA ILE A 212 -4.41 0.14 -5.47
C ILE A 212 -5.72 0.86 -5.81
N ALA A 213 -6.78 0.67 -5.02
CA ALA A 213 -8.04 1.41 -5.22
C ALA A 213 -7.88 2.93 -5.02
N VAL A 214 -7.02 3.38 -4.09
CA VAL A 214 -6.64 4.79 -3.97
C VAL A 214 -5.97 5.27 -5.25
N ALA A 215 -4.95 4.57 -5.73
CA ALA A 215 -4.23 4.93 -6.95
C ALA A 215 -5.15 4.94 -8.18
N GLN A 216 -6.07 3.99 -8.29
CA GLN A 216 -7.11 3.94 -9.31
C GLN A 216 -8.09 5.12 -9.20
N THR A 217 -8.43 5.54 -7.99
CA THR A 217 -9.29 6.72 -7.77
C THR A 217 -8.58 7.98 -8.24
N VAL A 218 -7.31 8.18 -7.91
CA VAL A 218 -6.55 9.35 -8.37
C VAL A 218 -6.40 9.32 -9.90
N THR A 219 -5.97 8.20 -10.48
CA THR A 219 -5.79 8.09 -11.94
C THR A 219 -7.07 8.24 -12.73
N LEU A 220 -8.15 7.55 -12.34
CA LEU A 220 -9.39 7.52 -13.11
C LEU A 220 -10.30 8.71 -12.81
N ILE A 221 -10.30 9.25 -11.60
CA ILE A 221 -11.28 10.28 -11.21
C ILE A 221 -10.67 11.67 -11.19
N THR A 222 -9.44 11.84 -10.67
CA THR A 222 -8.88 13.19 -10.49
C THR A 222 -8.15 13.73 -11.74
N ARG A 223 -7.98 12.92 -12.80
CA ARG A 223 -7.50 13.25 -14.18
C ARG A 223 -6.22 14.12 -14.30
N LYS A 224 -5.52 14.44 -13.20
CA LYS A 224 -4.32 15.29 -13.17
C LYS A 224 -3.03 14.54 -12.79
N THR A 225 -3.08 13.22 -12.76
CA THR A 225 -1.93 12.42 -12.32
C THR A 225 -0.85 12.37 -13.39
N ASP A 226 0.39 12.67 -13.02
CA ASP A 226 1.52 12.50 -13.95
C ASP A 226 1.78 11.01 -14.19
N MET A 227 1.38 10.54 -15.38
CA MET A 227 1.52 9.15 -15.80
C MET A 227 2.98 8.71 -15.90
N LEU A 228 3.91 9.63 -16.19
CA LEU A 228 5.34 9.31 -16.21
C LEU A 228 5.84 9.07 -14.79
N ALA A 229 5.46 9.93 -13.84
CA ALA A 229 5.84 9.73 -12.43
C ALA A 229 5.30 8.42 -11.88
N LEU A 230 4.05 8.06 -12.23
CA LEU A 230 3.48 6.75 -11.89
C LEU A 230 4.22 5.58 -12.55
N ALA A 231 4.58 5.71 -13.83
CA ALA A 231 5.34 4.67 -14.52
C ALA A 231 6.72 4.45 -13.86
N VAL A 232 7.42 5.53 -13.50
CA VAL A 232 8.69 5.46 -12.78
C VAL A 232 8.50 4.85 -11.39
N LEU A 233 7.46 5.27 -10.65
CA LEU A 233 7.16 4.67 -9.35
C LEU A 233 6.83 3.17 -9.46
N SER A 234 6.24 2.73 -10.56
CA SER A 234 5.92 1.31 -10.79
C SER A 234 7.16 0.43 -10.83
N LEU A 235 8.33 1.00 -11.13
CA LEU A 235 9.61 0.30 -11.06
C LEU A 235 9.93 -0.16 -9.63
N VAL A 236 9.29 0.38 -8.58
CA VAL A 236 9.38 -0.18 -7.21
C VAL A 236 9.02 -1.67 -7.21
N PHE A 237 8.00 -2.09 -7.96
CA PHE A 237 7.60 -3.51 -8.02
C PHE A 237 8.53 -4.37 -8.89
N VAL A 238 9.37 -3.74 -9.70
CA VAL A 238 10.39 -4.40 -10.53
C VAL A 238 11.75 -4.44 -9.81
N ALA A 239 12.03 -3.48 -8.94
CA ALA A 239 13.31 -3.36 -8.22
C ALA A 239 13.72 -4.65 -7.49
N PRO A 240 12.84 -5.40 -6.80
CA PRO A 240 13.20 -6.66 -6.16
C PRO A 240 13.87 -7.66 -7.10
N PHE A 241 13.43 -7.75 -8.37
CA PHE A 241 14.02 -8.68 -9.34
C PHE A 241 15.48 -8.37 -9.69
N VAL A 242 15.89 -7.11 -9.55
CA VAL A 242 17.27 -6.67 -9.78
C VAL A 242 18.07 -6.70 -8.48
N VAL A 243 17.44 -6.33 -7.37
CA VAL A 243 18.05 -6.20 -6.05
C VAL A 243 18.37 -7.56 -5.43
N ASP A 244 17.49 -8.54 -5.57
CA ASP A 244 17.65 -9.87 -4.95
C ASP A 244 18.93 -10.60 -5.45
N PRO A 245 19.23 -10.66 -6.76
CA PRO A 245 20.51 -11.19 -7.25
C PRO A 245 21.73 -10.47 -6.68
N VAL A 246 21.67 -9.14 -6.53
CA VAL A 246 22.79 -8.34 -6.00
C VAL A 246 22.99 -8.62 -4.51
N LEU A 247 21.92 -8.59 -3.72
CA LEU A 247 21.98 -8.87 -2.28
C LEU A 247 22.38 -10.30 -1.98
N SER A 248 22.03 -11.27 -2.83
CA SER A 248 22.43 -12.67 -2.65
C SER A 248 23.94 -12.88 -2.71
N ARG A 249 24.68 -11.96 -3.34
CA ARG A 249 26.15 -12.00 -3.43
C ARG A 249 26.84 -11.39 -2.22
N ILE A 250 26.11 -10.71 -1.34
CA ILE A 250 26.66 -10.05 -0.16
C ILE A 250 26.49 -11.00 1.05
N PRO A 251 27.57 -11.58 1.59
CA PRO A 251 27.49 -12.48 2.74
C PRO A 251 27.21 -11.66 4.01
N THR A 252 25.93 -11.39 4.26
CA THR A 252 25.46 -10.70 5.46
C THR A 252 24.58 -11.64 6.28
N THR A 253 25.02 -11.95 7.49
CA THR A 253 24.29 -12.84 8.41
C THR A 253 23.10 -12.13 9.07
N ASN A 254 23.13 -10.79 9.14
CA ASN A 254 22.13 -10.00 9.84
C ASN A 254 20.94 -9.64 8.94
N LYS A 255 19.76 -10.19 9.26
CA LYS A 255 18.48 -9.92 8.58
C LYS A 255 18.14 -8.43 8.51
N ALA A 256 18.41 -7.67 9.57
CA ALA A 256 18.08 -6.25 9.60
C ALA A 256 18.90 -5.44 8.60
N VAL A 257 20.18 -5.77 8.44
CA VAL A 257 21.08 -5.14 7.47
C VAL A 257 20.65 -5.46 6.04
N ARG A 258 20.26 -6.72 5.77
CA ARG A 258 19.73 -7.13 4.46
C ARG A 258 18.43 -6.41 4.11
N LEU A 259 17.53 -6.28 5.08
CA LEU A 259 16.29 -5.53 4.89
C LEU A 259 16.57 -4.03 4.66
N ALA A 260 17.48 -3.42 5.43
CA ALA A 260 17.85 -2.02 5.24
C ALA A 260 18.46 -1.77 3.86
N ALA A 261 19.34 -2.66 3.39
CA ALA A 261 19.91 -2.59 2.05
C ALA A 261 18.85 -2.77 0.94
N PHE A 262 17.92 -3.70 1.12
CA PHE A 262 16.77 -3.89 0.24
C PHE A 262 15.91 -2.64 0.15
N VAL A 263 15.55 -2.05 1.31
CA VAL A 263 14.78 -0.81 1.40
C VAL A 263 15.52 0.33 0.71
N GLY A 264 16.81 0.50 0.98
CA GLY A 264 17.64 1.53 0.36
C GLY A 264 17.64 1.47 -1.17
N MET A 265 17.74 0.27 -1.74
CA MET A 265 17.67 0.10 -3.20
C MET A 265 16.26 0.29 -3.76
N CYS A 266 15.23 -0.17 -3.05
CA CYS A 266 13.83 0.00 -3.47
C CYS A 266 13.33 1.45 -3.34
N LEU A 267 14.05 2.31 -2.61
CA LEU A 267 13.79 3.75 -2.56
C LEU A 267 14.31 4.49 -3.79
N LEU A 268 15.20 3.90 -4.60
CA LEU A 268 15.75 4.57 -5.81
C LEU A 268 14.66 4.94 -6.81
N PRO A 269 13.71 4.05 -7.18
CA PRO A 269 12.58 4.44 -8.03
C PRO A 269 11.69 5.53 -7.42
N VAL A 270 11.53 5.57 -6.10
CA VAL A 270 10.78 6.62 -5.40
C VAL A 270 11.48 7.97 -5.54
N GLY A 271 12.81 8.00 -5.34
CA GLY A 271 13.63 9.19 -5.58
C GLY A 271 13.55 9.66 -7.02
N ALA A 272 13.61 8.74 -7.99
CA ALA A 272 13.49 9.05 -9.41
C ALA A 272 12.10 9.58 -9.78
N SER A 273 11.02 9.01 -9.24
CA SER A 273 9.65 9.51 -9.49
C SER A 273 9.46 10.91 -8.91
N LEU A 274 10.01 11.16 -7.71
CA LEU A 274 10.02 12.47 -7.07
C LEU A 274 10.81 13.50 -7.88
N ALA A 275 12.01 13.14 -8.34
CA ALA A 275 12.81 14.00 -9.19
C ALA A 275 12.09 14.34 -10.50
N THR A 276 11.39 13.37 -11.10
CA THR A 276 10.56 13.57 -12.30
C THR A 276 9.44 14.58 -12.06
N VAL A 277 8.75 14.43 -10.93
CA VAL A 277 7.73 15.36 -10.45
C VAL A 277 8.30 16.77 -10.27
N ILE A 278 9.39 16.91 -9.53
CA ILE A 278 10.00 18.22 -9.24
C ILE A 278 10.48 18.89 -10.54
N ALA A 279 11.10 18.13 -11.44
CA ALA A 279 11.59 18.65 -12.72
C ALA A 279 10.46 19.15 -13.63
N ARG A 280 9.27 18.53 -13.58
CA ARG A 280 8.13 18.91 -14.43
C ARG A 280 7.28 20.04 -13.87
N TYR A 281 7.12 20.08 -12.54
CA TYR A 281 6.22 21.05 -11.89
C TYR A 281 6.95 22.21 -11.21
N GLY A 282 8.29 22.17 -11.11
CA GLY A 282 9.12 23.25 -10.59
C GLY A 282 8.79 23.62 -9.13
N SER A 283 8.82 24.92 -8.82
CA SER A 283 8.40 25.48 -7.51
C SER A 283 6.89 25.69 -7.39
N SER A 284 6.13 25.48 -8.47
CA SER A 284 4.67 25.58 -8.52
C SER A 284 4.00 24.32 -7.95
N PHE A 285 4.42 23.92 -6.75
CA PHE A 285 3.68 22.94 -5.96
C PHE A 285 2.38 23.60 -5.49
N PRO A 286 1.20 23.05 -5.78
CA PRO A 286 -0.01 23.43 -5.08
C PRO A 286 0.15 22.96 -3.64
N VAL A 287 0.46 23.89 -2.73
CA VAL A 287 0.43 23.68 -1.28
C VAL A 287 -1.00 23.89 -0.79
#